data_AF-A0A0M9ENU7-F1
#
_entry.id   AF-A0A0M9ENU7-F1
#
_cell.length_a   1.000
_cell.length_b   1.000
_cell.length_c   1.000
_cell.angle_alpha   90.00
_cell.angle_beta   90.00
_cell.angle_gamma   90.00
#
_symmetry.space_group_name_H-M   'P 1'
#
loop_
_entity.id
_entity.type
_entity.pdbx_description
1 polymer ?
#
loop_
_entity_poly.entity_id
_entity_poly.type
_entity_poly.pdbx_seq_one_letter_code
_entity_poly.pdbx_strand_id
1 'polypeptide(L)'
;MMSGLQAVPSWDDYFGQPRGALLYIMSAILPLGCIVATPFISLVGDRHGRRMGIFVGAVIIIIGAVTQGASVHFTMFLASRFIISFGLVFANAYAPMLIGDLAHPKERQVITSLYQTSWYIGAILAAWVTFVLETVGVTDAPERNILNRCLMIFNWLTSVASAFLTAYMKRRTQFLISVGGMLGILASQTLCAGLFNEDHNTATGKAVIAMLFLFYFFYNLAFNALLYSYPVEILHYPIRAKGFSLLMLFGKASKFINTVVNPIGLQALAWKF
;
A
#
# COMPACT_ATOMS: atom_id res chain seq x y z
N MET A 1 8.04 0.65 -4.11
CA MET A 1 8.75 0.10 -5.29
C MET A 1 8.89 1.10 -6.42
N MET A 2 7.81 1.77 -6.90
CA MET A 2 7.95 2.78 -7.97
C MET A 2 8.93 3.92 -7.62
N SER A 3 8.85 4.47 -6.41
CA SER A 3 9.75 5.54 -5.95
C SER A 3 11.22 5.11 -5.85
N GLY A 4 11.50 3.81 -5.72
CA GLY A 4 12.87 3.26 -5.68
C GLY A 4 13.42 3.01 -7.08
N LEU A 5 12.60 2.44 -7.97
CA LEU A 5 12.99 2.23 -9.38
C LEU A 5 13.16 3.56 -10.14
N GLN A 6 12.37 4.57 -9.81
CA GLN A 6 12.48 5.93 -10.36
C GLN A 6 13.72 6.69 -9.85
N ALA A 7 14.36 6.23 -8.78
CA ALA A 7 15.59 6.82 -8.26
C ALA A 7 16.84 6.28 -8.95
N VAL A 8 16.72 5.19 -9.72
CA VAL A 8 17.84 4.56 -10.43
C VAL A 8 18.05 5.27 -11.78
N PRO A 9 19.19 5.92 -12.03
CA PRO A 9 19.46 6.63 -13.28
C PRO A 9 19.35 5.73 -14.52
N SER A 10 19.74 4.45 -14.38
CA SER A 10 19.67 3.43 -15.44
C SER A 10 18.23 3.15 -15.92
N TRP A 11 17.23 3.38 -15.08
CA TRP A 11 15.82 3.24 -15.44
C TRP A 11 15.33 4.43 -16.27
N ASP A 12 15.84 5.64 -15.99
CA ASP A 12 15.47 6.86 -16.69
C ASP A 12 16.05 6.89 -18.12
N ASP A 13 17.27 6.39 -18.29
CA ASP A 13 17.92 6.25 -19.61
C ASP A 13 17.25 5.16 -20.48
N TYR A 14 16.81 4.05 -19.89
CA TYR A 14 16.18 2.94 -20.63
C TYR A 14 14.78 3.29 -21.16
N PHE A 15 14.01 4.11 -20.44
CA PHE A 15 12.66 4.51 -20.85
C PHE A 15 12.56 5.91 -21.48
N GLY A 16 13.69 6.60 -21.66
CA GLY A 16 13.75 7.87 -22.37
C GLY A 16 12.99 9.01 -21.67
N GLN A 17 13.25 9.23 -20.37
CA GLN A 17 12.67 10.32 -19.57
C GLN A 17 11.13 10.45 -19.65
N PRO A 18 10.36 9.48 -19.11
CA PRO A 18 8.91 9.62 -19.02
C PRO A 18 8.51 10.72 -18.01
N ARG A 19 8.54 11.99 -18.42
CA ARG A 19 8.20 13.14 -17.55
C ARG A 19 6.70 13.32 -17.37
N GLY A 20 6.30 13.64 -16.13
CA GLY A 20 4.94 14.07 -15.77
C GLY A 20 3.89 12.97 -15.91
N ALA A 21 2.97 13.14 -16.88
CA ALA A 21 1.76 12.34 -17.03
C ALA A 21 2.00 10.82 -17.15
N LEU A 22 3.06 10.41 -17.87
CA LEU A 22 3.38 9.00 -18.05
C LEU A 22 3.80 8.34 -16.72
N LEU A 23 4.56 9.03 -15.89
CA LEU A 23 4.99 8.55 -14.57
C LEU A 23 3.81 8.36 -13.60
N TYR A 24 2.82 9.26 -13.68
CA TYR A 24 1.59 9.17 -12.89
C TYR A 24 0.70 8.03 -13.39
N ILE A 25 0.53 7.87 -14.70
CA ILE A 25 -0.21 6.75 -15.29
C ILE A 25 0.41 5.41 -14.87
N MET A 26 1.74 5.31 -14.85
CA MET A 26 2.45 4.10 -14.40
C MET A 26 2.20 3.75 -12.92
N SER A 27 1.91 4.75 -12.09
CA SER A 27 1.57 4.56 -10.67
C SER A 27 0.08 4.29 -10.48
N ALA A 28 -0.76 4.93 -11.28
CA ALA A 28 -2.23 4.84 -11.22
C ALA A 28 -2.79 3.56 -11.87
N ILE A 29 -2.05 2.93 -12.81
CA ILE A 29 -2.43 1.66 -13.43
C ILE A 29 -2.65 0.54 -12.39
N LEU A 30 -1.92 0.60 -11.27
CA LEU A 30 -1.97 -0.40 -10.20
C LEU A 30 -3.34 -0.42 -9.52
N PRO A 31 -3.81 0.68 -8.91
CA PRO A 31 -5.15 0.73 -8.35
C PRO A 31 -6.25 0.61 -9.43
N LEU A 32 -6.01 1.06 -10.67
CA LEU A 32 -6.98 0.90 -11.76
C LEU A 32 -7.20 -0.57 -12.13
N GLY A 33 -6.14 -1.35 -12.32
CA GLY A 33 -6.24 -2.79 -12.58
C GLY A 33 -6.92 -3.55 -11.43
N CYS A 34 -6.74 -3.07 -10.20
CA CYS A 34 -7.45 -3.60 -9.04
C CYS A 34 -8.97 -3.36 -9.11
N ILE A 35 -9.41 -2.17 -9.53
CA ILE A 35 -10.83 -1.80 -9.65
C ILE A 35 -11.51 -2.62 -10.74
N VAL A 36 -10.86 -2.79 -11.89
CA VAL A 36 -11.40 -3.61 -12.99
C VAL A 36 -11.50 -5.09 -12.57
N ALA A 37 -10.59 -5.58 -11.75
CA ALA A 37 -10.62 -6.95 -11.22
C ALA A 37 -11.70 -7.19 -10.16
N THR A 38 -12.09 -6.18 -9.37
CA THR A 38 -13.03 -6.36 -8.25
C THR A 38 -14.37 -7.03 -8.57
N PRO A 39 -15.10 -6.72 -9.65
CA PRO A 39 -16.36 -7.40 -9.95
C PRO A 39 -16.19 -8.90 -10.25
N PHE A 40 -15.02 -9.33 -10.73
CA PHE A 40 -14.75 -10.74 -11.02
C PHE A 40 -14.49 -11.57 -9.77
N ILE A 41 -14.14 -10.94 -8.64
CA ILE A 41 -13.94 -11.62 -7.36
C ILE A 41 -15.24 -12.28 -6.88
N SER A 42 -16.37 -11.60 -7.01
CA SER A 42 -17.65 -12.15 -6.54
C SER A 42 -18.06 -13.37 -7.38
N LEU A 43 -17.86 -13.32 -8.70
CA LEU A 43 -18.18 -14.40 -9.63
C LEU A 43 -17.30 -15.64 -9.42
N VAL A 44 -15.98 -15.46 -9.26
CA VAL A 44 -15.04 -16.58 -9.08
C VAL A 44 -15.18 -17.20 -7.68
N GLY A 45 -15.43 -16.36 -6.67
CA GLY A 45 -15.57 -16.79 -5.28
C GLY A 45 -16.80 -17.65 -5.03
N ASP A 46 -17.92 -17.35 -5.69
CA ASP A 46 -19.18 -18.07 -5.53
C ASP A 46 -19.20 -19.40 -6.32
N ARG A 47 -18.43 -19.51 -7.41
CA ARG A 47 -18.52 -20.65 -8.35
C ARG A 47 -17.39 -21.68 -8.23
N HIS A 48 -16.16 -21.25 -7.96
CA HIS A 48 -14.96 -22.11 -7.98
C HIS A 48 -14.28 -22.28 -6.60
N GLY A 49 -14.83 -21.65 -5.56
CA GLY A 49 -14.29 -21.71 -4.20
C GLY A 49 -13.05 -20.84 -3.98
N ARG A 50 -12.84 -20.42 -2.73
CA ARG A 50 -11.85 -19.41 -2.35
C ARG A 50 -10.39 -19.85 -2.58
N ARG A 51 -10.08 -21.14 -2.45
CA ARG A 51 -8.73 -21.69 -2.65
C ARG A 51 -8.27 -21.61 -4.11
N MET A 52 -9.17 -21.88 -5.04
CA MET A 52 -8.88 -21.78 -6.48
C MET A 52 -8.72 -20.33 -6.92
N GLY A 53 -9.47 -19.40 -6.32
CA GLY A 53 -9.29 -17.97 -6.52
C GLY A 53 -7.87 -17.49 -6.17
N ILE A 54 -7.28 -18.00 -5.09
CA ILE A 54 -5.89 -17.68 -4.70
C ILE A 54 -4.90 -18.25 -5.73
N PHE A 55 -5.08 -19.51 -6.14
CA PHE A 55 -4.20 -20.16 -7.11
C PHE A 55 -4.20 -19.43 -8.46
N VAL A 56 -5.38 -19.10 -8.99
CA VAL A 56 -5.53 -18.35 -10.24
C VAL A 56 -4.88 -16.96 -10.11
N GLY A 57 -5.10 -16.26 -9.00
CA GLY A 57 -4.45 -14.97 -8.73
C GLY A 57 -2.93 -15.07 -8.74
N ALA A 58 -2.37 -16.10 -8.11
CA ALA A 58 -0.93 -16.33 -8.07
C ALA A 58 -0.34 -16.62 -9.47
N VAL A 59 -1.00 -17.45 -10.28
CA VAL A 59 -0.58 -17.73 -11.66
C VAL A 59 -0.55 -16.45 -12.51
N ILE A 60 -1.59 -15.61 -12.40
CA ILE A 60 -1.66 -14.33 -13.11
C ILE A 60 -0.52 -13.39 -12.68
N ILE A 61 -0.21 -13.34 -11.37
CA ILE A 61 0.92 -12.54 -10.86
C ILE A 61 2.25 -13.04 -11.43
N ILE A 62 2.48 -14.35 -11.50
CA ILE A 62 3.70 -14.93 -12.06
C ILE A 62 3.86 -14.55 -13.53
N ILE A 63 2.80 -14.70 -14.34
CA ILE A 63 2.81 -14.31 -15.76
C ILE A 63 3.12 -12.82 -15.90
N GLY A 64 2.48 -11.98 -15.09
CA GLY A 64 2.73 -10.55 -15.05
C GLY A 64 4.16 -10.19 -14.66
N ALA A 65 4.74 -10.89 -13.67
CA ALA A 65 6.12 -10.68 -13.22
C ALA A 65 7.16 -11.08 -14.27
N VAL A 66 6.96 -12.22 -14.96
CA VAL A 66 7.83 -12.65 -16.07
C VAL A 66 7.75 -11.65 -17.22
N THR A 67 6.54 -11.23 -17.59
CA THR A 67 6.33 -10.24 -18.66
C THR A 67 6.93 -8.87 -18.30
N GLN A 68 6.88 -8.49 -17.02
CA GLN A 68 7.51 -7.28 -16.52
C GLN A 68 9.04 -7.37 -16.52
N GLY A 69 9.61 -8.53 -16.21
CA GLY A 69 11.06 -8.77 -16.29
C GLY A 69 11.60 -8.79 -17.72
N ALA A 70 10.80 -9.25 -18.68
CA ALA A 70 11.15 -9.30 -20.10
C ALA A 70 10.73 -8.04 -20.89
N SER A 71 10.30 -6.96 -20.22
CA SER A 71 9.71 -5.81 -20.92
C SER A 71 10.75 -4.99 -21.69
N VAL A 72 10.60 -4.94 -23.01
CA VAL A 72 11.44 -4.15 -23.93
C VAL A 72 10.82 -2.80 -24.33
N HIS A 73 9.50 -2.68 -24.22
CA HIS A 73 8.75 -1.46 -24.58
C HIS A 73 7.98 -0.90 -23.38
N PHE A 74 7.81 0.43 -23.33
CA PHE A 74 7.05 1.14 -22.29
C PHE A 74 5.61 0.62 -22.15
N THR A 75 4.94 0.34 -23.27
CA THR A 75 3.57 -0.21 -23.30
C THR A 75 3.49 -1.63 -22.73
N MET A 76 4.51 -2.45 -22.96
CA MET A 76 4.62 -3.81 -22.41
C MET A 76 4.85 -3.78 -20.88
N PHE A 77 5.61 -2.79 -20.39
CA PHE A 77 5.77 -2.55 -18.96
C PHE A 77 4.44 -2.10 -18.31
N LEU A 78 3.68 -1.23 -18.98
CA LEU A 78 2.38 -0.79 -18.48
C LEU A 78 1.35 -1.93 -18.48
N ALA A 79 1.31 -2.74 -19.53
CA ALA A 79 0.42 -3.90 -19.64
C ALA A 79 0.74 -4.96 -18.57
N SER A 80 2.02 -5.27 -18.34
CA SER A 80 2.42 -6.22 -17.30
C SER A 80 2.02 -5.74 -15.90
N ARG A 81 2.16 -4.44 -15.59
CA ARG A 81 1.65 -3.84 -14.34
C ARG A 81 0.15 -4.06 -14.18
N PHE A 82 -0.64 -3.87 -15.24
CA PHE A 82 -2.09 -4.11 -15.19
C PHE A 82 -2.42 -5.57 -14.88
N ILE A 83 -1.72 -6.51 -15.52
CA ILE A 83 -1.89 -7.96 -15.29
C ILE A 83 -1.56 -8.33 -13.83
N ILE A 84 -0.42 -7.86 -13.30
CA ILE A 84 -0.04 -8.08 -11.91
C ILE A 84 -1.12 -7.54 -10.97
N SER A 85 -1.64 -6.34 -11.26
CA SER A 85 -2.65 -5.67 -10.45
C SER A 85 -3.98 -6.42 -10.44
N PHE A 86 -4.33 -7.00 -11.58
CA PHE A 86 -5.49 -7.85 -11.71
C PHE A 86 -5.36 -9.06 -10.77
N GLY A 87 -4.27 -9.82 -10.84
CA GLY A 87 -4.03 -10.99 -9.98
C GLY A 87 -3.88 -10.66 -8.48
N LEU A 88 -3.28 -9.50 -8.17
CA LEU A 88 -3.05 -9.05 -6.79
C LEU A 88 -4.34 -8.88 -5.99
N VAL A 89 -5.42 -8.47 -6.66
CA VAL A 89 -6.74 -8.29 -6.02
C VAL A 89 -7.38 -9.61 -5.64
N PHE A 90 -7.26 -10.66 -6.47
CA PHE A 90 -7.77 -11.99 -6.13
C PHE A 90 -7.03 -12.53 -4.89
N ALA A 91 -5.70 -12.41 -4.86
CA ALA A 91 -4.90 -12.85 -3.71
C ALA A 91 -5.28 -12.09 -2.42
N ASN A 92 -5.37 -10.75 -2.48
CA ASN A 92 -5.70 -9.94 -1.31
C ASN A 92 -7.15 -10.04 -0.85
N ALA A 93 -8.07 -10.45 -1.73
CA ALA A 93 -9.47 -10.66 -1.35
C ALA A 93 -9.68 -11.99 -0.64
N TYR A 94 -9.16 -13.07 -1.22
CA TYR A 94 -9.44 -14.41 -0.72
C TYR A 94 -8.51 -14.86 0.41
N ALA A 95 -7.27 -14.37 0.48
CA ALA A 95 -6.35 -14.75 1.55
C ALA A 95 -6.89 -14.41 2.97
N PRO A 96 -7.28 -13.17 3.29
CA PRO A 96 -7.81 -12.85 4.62
C PRO A 96 -9.18 -13.53 4.89
N MET A 97 -9.97 -13.77 3.84
CA MET A 97 -11.23 -14.50 3.96
C MET A 97 -11.04 -15.98 4.28
N LEU A 98 -10.06 -16.63 3.65
CA LEU A 98 -9.73 -18.02 3.88
C LEU A 98 -9.13 -18.21 5.28
N ILE A 99 -8.19 -17.33 5.66
CA ILE A 99 -7.65 -17.27 7.03
C ILE A 99 -8.79 -17.10 8.03
N GLY A 100 -9.75 -16.23 7.73
CA GLY A 100 -10.91 -16.02 8.58
C GLY A 100 -11.78 -17.27 8.79
N ASP A 101 -11.91 -18.13 7.77
CA ASP A 101 -12.72 -19.35 7.86
C ASP A 101 -11.98 -20.51 8.55
N LEU A 102 -10.64 -20.53 8.49
CA LEU A 102 -9.80 -21.58 9.08
C LEU A 102 -9.33 -21.27 10.52
N ALA A 103 -9.19 -19.99 10.87
CA ALA A 103 -8.64 -19.58 12.15
C ALA A 103 -9.65 -19.70 13.30
N HIS A 104 -9.16 -20.14 14.47
CA HIS A 104 -9.97 -20.22 15.69
C HIS A 104 -10.49 -18.82 16.10
N PRO A 105 -11.76 -18.68 16.57
CA PRO A 105 -12.38 -17.37 16.83
C PRO A 105 -11.60 -16.43 17.74
N LYS A 106 -10.79 -16.96 18.67
CA LYS A 106 -9.96 -16.18 19.60
C LYS A 106 -8.70 -15.58 18.94
N GLU A 107 -8.17 -16.21 17.90
CA GLU A 107 -6.87 -15.85 17.29
C GLU A 107 -6.99 -15.31 15.86
N ARG A 108 -8.18 -15.47 15.25
CA ARG A 108 -8.47 -15.03 13.89
C ARG A 108 -8.04 -13.59 13.58
N GLN A 109 -8.17 -12.68 14.54
CA GLN A 109 -7.78 -11.27 14.36
C GLN A 109 -6.26 -11.11 14.28
N VAL A 110 -5.51 -11.81 15.12
CA VAL A 110 -4.04 -11.78 15.11
C VAL A 110 -3.51 -12.38 13.81
N ILE A 111 -4.11 -13.48 13.33
CA ILE A 111 -3.65 -14.13 12.10
C ILE A 111 -3.98 -13.27 10.86
N THR A 112 -5.15 -12.61 10.83
CA THR A 112 -5.51 -11.71 9.72
C THR A 112 -4.69 -10.42 9.70
N SER A 113 -4.29 -9.88 10.86
CA SER A 113 -3.39 -8.71 10.94
C SER A 113 -1.93 -9.07 10.63
N LEU A 114 -1.48 -10.28 10.99
CA LEU A 114 -0.18 -10.83 10.57
C LEU A 114 -0.09 -10.98 9.05
N TYR A 115 -1.18 -11.36 8.37
CA TYR A 115 -1.22 -11.38 6.90
C TYR A 115 -0.90 -10.00 6.32
N GLN A 116 -1.47 -8.91 6.84
CA GLN A 116 -1.17 -7.57 6.34
C GLN A 116 0.28 -7.14 6.64
N THR A 117 0.82 -7.58 7.78
CA THR A 117 2.22 -7.36 8.13
C THR A 117 3.18 -7.96 7.08
N SER A 118 2.80 -9.06 6.43
CA SER A 118 3.61 -9.69 5.37
C SER A 118 3.83 -8.77 4.16
N TRP A 119 2.92 -7.82 3.89
CA TRP A 119 3.09 -6.83 2.83
C TRP A 119 4.33 -5.96 3.08
N TYR A 120 4.55 -5.54 4.33
CA TYR A 120 5.70 -4.71 4.69
C TYR A 120 7.02 -5.46 4.63
N ILE A 121 7.02 -6.76 4.97
CA ILE A 121 8.20 -7.62 4.81
C ILE A 121 8.63 -7.65 3.33
N GLY A 122 7.66 -7.86 2.42
CA GLY A 122 7.93 -7.83 0.98
C GLY A 122 8.44 -6.48 0.49
N ALA A 123 7.90 -5.38 1.03
CA ALA A 123 8.35 -4.03 0.69
C ALA A 123 9.80 -3.75 1.17
N ILE A 124 10.18 -4.25 2.35
CA ILE A 124 11.55 -4.14 2.89
C ILE A 124 12.52 -4.93 2.01
N LEU A 125 12.21 -6.18 1.67
CA LEU A 125 13.07 -7.00 0.81
C LEU A 125 13.28 -6.35 -0.57
N ALA A 126 12.21 -5.82 -1.16
CA ALA A 126 12.29 -5.07 -2.41
C ALA A 126 13.20 -3.83 -2.31
N ALA A 127 13.14 -3.09 -1.20
CA ALA A 127 14.00 -1.94 -0.96
C ALA A 127 15.48 -2.36 -0.81
N TRP A 128 15.74 -3.49 -0.14
CA TRP A 128 17.08 -4.08 -0.01
C TRP A 128 17.67 -4.51 -1.36
N VAL A 129 16.90 -5.20 -2.20
CA VAL A 129 17.36 -5.61 -3.53
C VAL A 129 17.70 -4.40 -4.40
N THR A 130 16.88 -3.33 -4.33
CA THR A 130 17.16 -2.08 -5.05
C THR A 130 18.48 -1.46 -4.61
N PHE A 131 18.81 -1.51 -3.31
CA PHE A 131 20.07 -1.01 -2.78
C PHE A 131 21.30 -1.82 -3.22
N VAL A 132 21.20 -3.14 -3.23
CA VAL A 132 22.30 -4.01 -3.70
C VAL A 132 22.59 -3.74 -5.17
N LEU A 133 21.56 -3.48 -5.97
CA LEU A 133 21.72 -3.09 -7.38
C LEU A 133 22.35 -1.69 -7.52
N GLU A 134 21.95 -0.71 -6.71
CA GLU A 134 22.55 0.65 -6.68
C GLU A 134 24.02 0.64 -6.24
N THR A 135 24.40 -0.21 -5.27
CA THR A 135 25.79 -0.28 -4.77
C THR A 135 26.78 -0.91 -5.76
N VAL A 136 26.29 -1.65 -6.75
CA VAL A 136 27.10 -2.27 -7.81
C VAL A 136 27.29 -1.34 -9.03
N GLY A 137 26.59 -0.19 -9.13
CA GLY A 137 26.77 0.74 -10.25
C GLY A 137 26.17 2.14 -10.06
N VAL A 138 27.01 3.08 -9.60
CA VAL A 138 26.94 4.55 -9.71
C VAL A 138 25.85 5.30 -8.92
N THR A 139 26.26 6.49 -8.45
CA THR A 139 25.94 7.27 -7.26
C THR A 139 24.71 8.21 -7.30
N ASP A 140 24.45 8.79 -6.12
CA ASP A 140 23.74 10.04 -5.79
C ASP A 140 22.21 10.02 -5.55
N ALA A 141 21.81 9.49 -4.39
CA ALA A 141 20.72 10.03 -3.52
C ALA A 141 20.64 9.34 -2.13
N PRO A 142 21.75 9.15 -1.38
CA PRO A 142 21.75 8.32 -0.17
C PRO A 142 20.75 8.78 0.91
N GLU A 143 20.57 10.09 1.12
CA GLU A 143 19.72 10.60 2.22
C GLU A 143 18.21 10.37 2.00
N ARG A 144 17.69 10.54 0.77
CA ARG A 144 16.27 10.30 0.46
C ARG A 144 15.91 8.81 0.48
N ASN A 145 16.84 7.97 0.01
CA ASN A 145 16.67 6.53 0.02
C ASN A 145 16.72 5.95 1.45
N ILE A 146 17.54 6.50 2.35
CA ILE A 146 17.56 6.10 3.77
C ILE A 146 16.22 6.41 4.44
N LEU A 147 15.63 7.59 4.22
CA LEU A 147 14.36 7.95 4.85
C LEU A 147 13.24 6.97 4.48
N ASN A 148 13.13 6.61 3.20
CA ASN A 148 12.12 5.68 2.71
C ASN A 148 12.33 4.26 3.27
N ARG A 149 13.58 3.83 3.45
CA ARG A 149 13.93 2.52 4.05
C ARG A 149 13.58 2.48 5.54
N CYS A 150 13.94 3.53 6.29
CA CYS A 150 13.57 3.69 7.70
C CYS A 150 12.05 3.69 7.87
N LEU A 151 11.32 4.33 6.96
CA LEU A 151 9.86 4.35 6.94
C LEU A 151 9.26 2.95 6.72
N MET A 152 9.84 2.12 5.84
CA MET A 152 9.36 0.74 5.63
C MET A 152 9.60 -0.14 6.87
N ILE A 153 10.77 -0.03 7.51
CA ILE A 153 11.11 -0.78 8.73
C ILE A 153 10.21 -0.35 9.89
N PHE A 154 9.99 0.96 10.05
CA PHE A 154 9.09 1.49 11.08
C PHE A 154 7.63 1.06 10.85
N ASN A 155 7.14 1.09 9.60
CA ASN A 155 5.81 0.59 9.27
C ASN A 155 5.67 -0.91 9.59
N TRP A 156 6.70 -1.71 9.35
CA TRP A 156 6.67 -3.13 9.72
C TRP A 156 6.59 -3.32 11.24
N LEU A 157 7.45 -2.66 12.01
CA LEU A 157 7.44 -2.75 13.49
C LEU A 157 6.10 -2.30 14.08
N THR A 158 5.53 -1.22 13.57
CA THR A 158 4.24 -0.70 14.02
C THR A 158 3.06 -1.56 13.58
N SER A 159 3.14 -2.21 12.42
CA SER A 159 2.16 -3.22 11.98
C SER A 159 2.20 -4.47 12.87
N VAL A 160 3.38 -4.95 13.25
CA VAL A 160 3.53 -6.06 14.20
C VAL A 160 2.97 -5.67 15.56
N ALA A 161 3.33 -4.50 16.08
CA ALA A 161 2.83 -3.99 17.36
C ALA A 161 1.29 -3.85 17.34
N SER A 162 0.73 -3.32 16.25
CA SER A 162 -0.72 -3.23 16.04
C SER A 162 -1.38 -4.61 16.01
N ALA A 163 -0.78 -5.60 15.34
CA ALA A 163 -1.31 -6.96 15.28
C ALA A 163 -1.51 -7.59 16.67
N PHE A 164 -0.56 -7.38 17.58
CA PHE A 164 -0.67 -7.82 18.98
C PHE A 164 -1.62 -6.93 19.81
N LEU A 165 -1.63 -5.62 19.57
CA LEU A 165 -2.49 -4.68 20.29
C LEU A 165 -3.99 -4.89 19.99
N THR A 166 -4.32 -5.32 18.77
CA THR A 166 -5.68 -5.72 18.37
C THR A 166 -6.21 -6.92 19.16
N ALA A 167 -5.33 -7.74 19.77
CA ALA A 167 -5.77 -8.82 20.65
C ALA A 167 -6.28 -8.32 22.02
N TYR A 168 -5.80 -7.16 22.50
CA TYR A 168 -6.08 -6.67 23.86
C TYR A 168 -7.06 -5.49 23.91
N MET A 169 -7.15 -4.67 22.85
CA MET A 169 -7.99 -3.46 22.87
C MET A 169 -9.37 -3.68 22.26
N LYS A 170 -10.39 -3.02 22.84
CA LYS A 170 -11.75 -2.99 22.29
C LYS A 170 -11.78 -2.22 20.96
N ARG A 171 -12.35 -2.84 19.93
CA ARG A 171 -12.39 -2.37 18.53
C ARG A 171 -12.88 -0.93 18.35
N ARG A 172 -13.97 -0.55 19.01
CA ARG A 172 -14.54 0.82 18.94
C ARG A 172 -13.54 1.87 19.43
N THR A 173 -12.81 1.55 20.50
CA THR A 173 -11.81 2.42 21.09
C THR A 173 -10.55 2.50 20.23
N GLN A 174 -10.14 1.40 19.58
CA GLN A 174 -9.02 1.41 18.62
C GLN A 174 -9.30 2.30 17.40
N PHE A 175 -10.50 2.21 16.81
CA PHE A 175 -10.88 3.09 15.70
C PHE A 175 -10.92 4.56 16.12
N LEU A 176 -11.50 4.88 17.28
CA LEU A 176 -11.57 6.25 17.79
C LEU A 176 -10.19 6.84 18.10
N ILE A 177 -9.30 6.07 18.73
CA ILE A 177 -7.92 6.50 19.03
C ILE A 177 -7.13 6.72 17.75
N SER A 178 -7.27 5.82 16.77
CA SER A 178 -6.57 5.95 15.49
C SER A 178 -7.05 7.18 14.70
N VAL A 179 -8.36 7.36 14.55
CA VAL A 179 -8.93 8.52 13.83
C VAL A 179 -8.62 9.83 14.56
N GLY A 180 -8.77 9.86 15.89
CA GLY A 180 -8.44 11.05 16.69
C GLY A 180 -6.96 11.40 16.62
N GLY A 181 -6.07 10.41 16.72
CA GLY A 181 -4.63 10.58 16.61
C GLY A 181 -4.19 11.03 15.21
N MET A 182 -4.77 10.46 14.15
CA MET A 182 -4.53 10.90 12.77
C MET A 182 -4.92 12.35 12.55
N LEU A 183 -6.10 12.77 13.00
CA LEU A 183 -6.57 14.14 12.80
C LEU A 183 -5.68 15.14 13.55
N GLY A 184 -5.30 14.83 14.79
CA GLY A 184 -4.41 15.67 15.58
C GLY A 184 -3.01 15.81 14.97
N ILE A 185 -2.45 14.71 14.47
CA ILE A 185 -1.13 14.71 13.83
C ILE A 185 -1.17 15.36 12.46
N LEU A 186 -2.23 15.14 11.66
CA LEU A 186 -2.40 15.79 10.36
C LEU A 186 -2.47 17.32 10.54
N ALA A 187 -3.29 17.81 11.47
CA ALA A 187 -3.38 19.24 11.77
C ALA A 187 -2.02 19.82 12.20
N SER A 188 -1.29 19.09 13.05
CA SER A 188 0.04 19.48 13.51
C SER A 188 1.08 19.46 12.38
N GLN A 189 1.01 18.48 11.47
CA GLN A 189 1.88 18.38 10.31
C GLN A 189 1.63 19.53 9.33
N THR A 190 0.38 19.90 9.07
CA THR A 190 0.02 21.06 8.24
C THR A 190 0.51 22.38 8.86
N LEU A 191 0.41 22.53 10.19
CA LEU A 191 0.94 23.70 10.90
C LEU A 191 2.47 23.79 10.81
N CYS A 192 3.18 22.69 11.05
CA CYS A 192 4.64 22.63 10.93
C CYS A 192 5.12 22.81 9.49
N ALA A 193 4.34 22.35 8.49
CA ALA A 193 4.63 22.60 7.08
C ALA A 193 4.45 24.08 6.70
N GLY A 194 3.44 24.76 7.26
CA GLY A 194 3.26 26.21 7.10
C GLY A 194 4.41 27.01 7.70
N LEU A 195 4.80 26.71 8.95
CA LEU A 195 5.92 27.36 9.65
C LEU A 195 7.27 27.12 8.96
N PHE A 196 7.48 25.94 8.36
CA PHE A 196 8.69 25.65 7.59
C PHE A 196 8.84 26.55 6.35
N ASN A 197 7.73 27.04 5.79
CA ASN A 197 7.73 27.89 4.61
C ASN A 197 8.04 29.36 4.93
N GLU A 198 7.89 29.80 6.18
CA GLU A 198 8.21 31.17 6.62
C GLU A 198 9.63 31.28 7.18
N ASP A 199 10.09 30.30 7.96
CA ASP A 199 11.36 30.40 8.71
C ASP A 199 12.55 29.67 8.06
N HIS A 200 12.33 28.79 7.06
CA HIS A 200 13.35 27.94 6.42
C HIS A 200 14.30 27.21 7.41
N ASN A 201 13.84 26.95 8.63
CA ASN A 201 14.69 26.38 9.68
C ASN A 201 14.81 24.85 9.53
N THR A 202 16.05 24.35 9.50
CA THR A 202 16.35 22.91 9.36
C THR A 202 15.79 22.05 10.51
N ALA A 203 15.55 22.65 11.68
CA ALA A 203 14.89 21.99 12.82
C ALA A 203 13.42 21.66 12.53
N THR A 204 12.68 22.56 11.90
CA THR A 204 11.26 22.38 11.57
C THR A 204 11.08 21.30 10.49
N GLY A 205 12.01 21.19 9.54
CA GLY A 205 12.02 20.09 8.56
C GLY A 205 12.19 18.70 9.21
N LYS A 206 13.06 18.58 10.22
CA LYS A 206 13.19 17.33 11.00
C LYS A 206 11.94 17.02 11.83
N ALA A 207 11.25 18.04 12.34
CA ALA A 207 9.99 17.89 13.07
C ALA A 207 8.84 17.38 12.17
N VAL A 208 8.71 17.90 10.95
CA VAL A 208 7.71 17.42 9.96
C VAL A 208 7.95 15.95 9.62
N ILE A 209 9.21 15.55 9.46
CA ILE A 209 9.58 14.14 9.22
C ILE A 209 9.16 13.27 10.42
N ALA A 210 9.48 13.68 11.65
CA ALA A 210 9.10 12.94 12.85
C ALA A 210 7.56 12.80 13.03
N MET A 211 6.81 13.86 12.70
CA MET A 211 5.34 13.84 12.70
C MET A 211 4.77 12.85 11.67
N LEU A 212 5.41 12.71 10.51
CA LEU A 212 5.01 11.74 9.49
C LEU A 212 5.16 10.30 9.99
N PHE A 213 6.22 9.97 10.74
CA PHE A 213 6.33 8.66 11.41
C PHE A 213 5.21 8.42 12.42
N LEU A 214 4.88 9.42 13.24
CA LEU A 214 3.77 9.32 14.19
C LEU A 214 2.42 9.12 13.48
N PHE A 215 2.19 9.79 12.34
CA PHE A 215 0.99 9.58 11.54
C PHE A 215 0.87 8.12 11.07
N TYR A 216 1.96 7.54 10.56
CA TYR A 216 1.98 6.13 10.15
C TYR A 216 1.78 5.18 11.34
N PHE A 217 2.24 5.52 12.54
CA PHE A 217 1.95 4.72 13.74
C PHE A 217 0.44 4.62 14.01
N PHE A 218 -0.27 5.74 14.05
CA PHE A 218 -1.73 5.75 14.25
C PHE A 218 -2.48 5.13 13.07
N TYR A 219 -1.93 5.22 11.85
CA TYR A 219 -2.46 4.54 10.67
C TYR A 219 -2.40 3.03 10.73
N ASN A 220 -1.24 2.49 11.09
CA ASN A 220 -1.08 1.05 11.20
C ASN A 220 -1.96 0.47 12.30
N LEU A 221 -2.19 1.22 13.39
CA LEU A 221 -2.96 0.79 14.55
C LEU A 221 -4.38 0.31 14.24
N ALA A 222 -5.10 0.99 13.31
CA ALA A 222 -6.48 0.63 12.98
C ALA A 222 -6.73 0.39 11.49
N PHE A 223 -6.28 1.27 10.62
CA PHE A 223 -6.64 1.19 9.20
C PHE A 223 -5.92 0.08 8.45
N ASN A 224 -4.82 -0.43 8.98
CA ASN A 224 -4.13 -1.56 8.38
C ASN A 224 -4.73 -2.91 8.80
N ALA A 225 -4.77 -3.18 10.11
CA ALA A 225 -5.24 -4.46 10.63
C ALA A 225 -6.77 -4.62 10.63
N LEU A 226 -7.52 -3.59 11.06
CA LEU A 226 -8.96 -3.72 11.29
C LEU A 226 -9.80 -3.52 10.02
N LEU A 227 -9.32 -2.74 9.04
CA LEU A 227 -10.08 -2.45 7.82
C LEU A 227 -10.47 -3.72 7.06
N TYR A 228 -9.58 -4.71 7.01
CA TYR A 228 -9.84 -5.97 6.32
C TYR A 228 -10.43 -7.05 7.23
N SER A 229 -10.17 -7.01 8.54
CA SER A 229 -10.68 -8.01 9.48
C SER A 229 -12.16 -7.79 9.83
N TYR A 230 -12.54 -6.54 10.09
CA TYR A 230 -13.87 -6.15 10.58
C TYR A 230 -15.03 -6.54 9.63
N PRO A 231 -14.95 -6.34 8.31
CA PRO A 231 -16.05 -6.70 7.40
C PRO A 231 -16.25 -8.22 7.28
N VAL A 232 -15.19 -9.00 7.40
CA VAL A 232 -15.23 -10.48 7.31
C VAL A 232 -15.95 -11.09 8.53
N GLU A 233 -16.09 -10.33 9.62
CA GLU A 233 -16.74 -10.77 10.85
C GLU A 233 -18.19 -10.32 10.98
N ILE A 234 -18.55 -9.18 10.37
CA ILE A 234 -19.93 -8.66 10.40
C ILE A 234 -20.79 -9.26 9.29
N LEU A 235 -20.17 -9.58 8.16
CA LEU A 235 -20.89 -10.12 7.00
C LEU A 235 -21.14 -11.62 7.13
N HIS A 236 -22.41 -12.00 6.97
CA HIS A 236 -22.87 -13.39 6.90
C HIS A 236 -22.23 -14.10 5.70
N TYR A 237 -21.91 -15.39 5.86
CA TYR A 237 -21.16 -16.21 4.89
C TYR A 237 -21.52 -16.02 3.40
N PRO A 238 -22.79 -16.01 2.97
CA PRO A 238 -23.15 -15.89 1.56
C PRO A 238 -22.97 -14.49 0.96
N ILE A 239 -23.02 -13.43 1.78
CA ILE A 239 -22.86 -12.05 1.32
C ILE A 239 -21.43 -11.51 1.53
N ARG A 240 -20.60 -12.26 2.25
CA ARG A 240 -19.25 -11.85 2.65
C ARG A 240 -18.36 -11.54 1.46
N ALA A 241 -18.36 -12.39 0.43
CA ALA A 241 -17.60 -12.19 -0.81
C ALA A 241 -17.97 -10.87 -1.50
N LYS A 242 -19.27 -10.60 -1.61
CA LYS A 242 -19.82 -9.40 -2.24
C LYS A 242 -19.50 -8.14 -1.42
N GLY A 243 -19.73 -8.16 -0.11
CA GLY A 243 -19.44 -7.01 0.76
C GLY A 243 -17.95 -6.66 0.84
N PHE A 244 -17.06 -7.67 0.87
CA PHE A 244 -15.62 -7.44 0.85
C PHE A 244 -15.13 -6.89 -0.50
N SER A 245 -15.70 -7.38 -1.62
CA SER A 245 -15.37 -6.85 -2.94
C SER A 245 -15.73 -5.36 -3.07
N LEU A 246 -16.84 -4.93 -2.46
CA LEU A 246 -17.27 -3.53 -2.45
C LEU A 246 -16.31 -2.65 -1.62
N LEU A 247 -15.90 -3.13 -0.44
CA LEU A 247 -14.88 -2.45 0.38
C LEU A 247 -13.58 -2.28 -0.40
N MET A 248 -13.12 -3.32 -1.08
CA MET A 248 -11.91 -3.24 -1.90
C MET A 248 -12.06 -2.26 -3.06
N LEU A 249 -13.22 -2.26 -3.73
CA LEU A 249 -13.48 -1.32 -4.83
C LEU A 249 -13.35 0.12 -4.36
N PHE A 250 -14.02 0.50 -3.25
CA PHE A 250 -13.93 1.85 -2.71
C PHE A 250 -12.51 2.17 -2.19
N GLY A 251 -11.85 1.23 -1.52
CA GLY A 251 -10.48 1.42 -1.05
C GLY A 251 -9.47 1.63 -2.18
N LYS A 252 -9.60 0.87 -3.27
CA LYS A 252 -8.72 1.00 -4.44
C LYS A 252 -9.07 2.21 -5.31
N ALA A 253 -10.35 2.57 -5.42
CA ALA A 253 -10.80 3.81 -6.07
C ALA A 253 -10.28 5.06 -5.34
N SER A 254 -10.38 5.10 -4.01
CA SER A 254 -9.80 6.18 -3.21
C SER A 254 -8.28 6.27 -3.42
N LYS A 255 -7.58 5.13 -3.47
CA LYS A 255 -6.14 5.09 -3.75
C LYS A 255 -5.80 5.57 -5.16
N PHE A 256 -6.62 5.26 -6.16
CA PHE A 256 -6.47 5.77 -7.53
C PHE A 256 -6.57 7.29 -7.55
N ILE A 257 -7.63 7.85 -6.95
CA ILE A 257 -7.83 9.30 -6.84
C ILE A 257 -6.63 9.95 -6.15
N ASN A 258 -6.19 9.43 -5.01
CA ASN A 258 -5.01 9.95 -4.30
C ASN A 258 -3.74 9.90 -5.17
N THR A 259 -3.56 8.87 -5.98
CA THR A 259 -2.35 8.71 -6.81
C THR A 259 -2.31 9.72 -7.96
N VAL A 260 -3.48 10.10 -8.49
CA VAL A 260 -3.59 11.04 -9.62
C VAL A 260 -3.73 12.49 -9.15
N VAL A 261 -4.54 12.73 -8.12
CA VAL A 261 -4.90 14.07 -7.66
C VAL A 261 -3.85 14.66 -6.73
N ASN A 262 -3.23 13.87 -5.83
CA ASN A 262 -2.31 14.42 -4.84
C ASN A 262 -1.08 15.12 -5.45
N PRO A 263 -0.45 14.59 -6.53
CA PRO A 263 0.65 15.30 -7.18
C PRO A 263 0.22 16.62 -7.85
N ILE A 264 -0.98 16.66 -8.44
CA ILE A 264 -1.54 17.88 -9.06
C ILE A 264 -1.84 18.92 -7.97
N GLY A 265 -2.40 18.46 -6.84
CA GLY A 265 -2.66 19.29 -5.67
C GLY A 265 -1.38 19.85 -5.05
N LEU A 266 -0.35 19.02 -4.87
CA LEU A 266 0.95 19.45 -4.37
C LEU A 266 1.64 20.46 -5.32
N GLN A 267 1.44 20.36 -6.63
CA GLN A 267 1.97 21.35 -7.59
C GLN A 267 1.23 22.70 -7.55
N ALA A 268 -0.09 22.69 -7.30
CA ALA A 268 -0.91 23.89 -7.29
C ALA A 268 -0.97 24.61 -5.93
N LEU A 269 -0.91 23.85 -4.83
CA LEU A 269 -1.14 24.35 -3.47
C LEU A 269 0.06 24.16 -2.53
N ALA A 270 1.12 23.47 -2.98
CA ALA A 270 2.35 23.20 -2.23
C ALA A 270 2.08 22.71 -0.80
N TRP A 271 2.26 23.56 0.21
CA TRP A 271 2.08 23.22 1.63
C TRP A 271 0.63 23.24 2.11
N LYS A 272 -0.30 23.81 1.32
CA LYS A 272 -1.73 23.92 1.65
C LYS A 272 -2.55 22.67 1.26
N PHE A 273 -1.90 21.67 0.66
CA PHE A 273 -2.51 20.40 0.23
C PHE A 273 -2.27 19.30 1.26
#